data_AF-A0A6P2VJR7-F1
#
_entry.id   AF-A0A6P2VJR7-F1
#
_cell.length_a   1.000
_cell.length_b   1.000
_cell.length_c   1.000
_cell.angle_alpha   90.00
_cell.angle_beta   90.00
_cell.angle_gamma   90.00
#
_symmetry.space_group_name_H-M   'P 1'
#
loop_
_entity.id
_entity.type
_entity.pdbx_description
1 polymer ?
#
loop_
_entity_poly.entity_id
_entity_poly.type
_entity_poly.pdbx_seq_one_letter_code
_entity_poly.pdbx_strand_id
1 'polypeptide(L)' 'MPTLIDRTKSRAWVGHVDDERDSGSGYIVTLAPGYDFADDPGCGVRGFDTLSEAEEETRRANVIDSTVK' A
#
# COMPACT_ATOMS: atom_id res chain seq x y z
N MET A 1 -18.26 -11.11 1.11
CA MET A 1 -17.40 -10.27 1.97
C MET A 1 -16.20 -9.87 1.15
N PRO A 2 -15.83 -8.57 1.06
CA PRO A 2 -14.65 -8.15 0.32
C PRO A 2 -13.39 -8.75 0.97
N THR A 3 -12.50 -9.24 0.12
CA THR A 3 -11.19 -9.79 0.54
C THR A 3 -10.28 -8.66 1.04
N LEU A 4 -9.16 -9.02 1.69
CA LEU A 4 -8.18 -8.01 2.14
C LEU A 4 -7.62 -7.21 0.95
N ILE A 5 -7.32 -7.89 -0.17
CA ILE A 5 -6.85 -7.22 -1.38
C ILE A 5 -7.89 -6.26 -1.95
N ASP A 6 -9.18 -6.60 -1.93
CA ASP A 6 -10.25 -5.69 -2.36
C ASP A 6 -10.30 -4.43 -1.49
N ARG A 7 -10.12 -4.58 -0.17
CA ARG A 7 -10.08 -3.46 0.77
C ARG A 7 -8.90 -2.55 0.51
N THR A 8 -7.71 -3.11 0.28
CA THR A 8 -6.51 -2.33 -0.04
C THR A 8 -6.69 -1.59 -1.37
N LYS A 9 -7.16 -2.27 -2.42
CA LYS A 9 -7.41 -1.68 -3.75
C LYS A 9 -8.52 -0.62 -3.75
N SER A 10 -9.45 -0.68 -2.81
CA SER A 10 -10.54 0.32 -2.71
C SER A 10 -10.11 1.68 -2.15
N ARG A 11 -8.86 1.81 -1.67
CA ARG A 11 -8.37 3.05 -1.05
C ARG A 11 -7.95 4.04 -2.11
N ALA A 12 -8.41 5.28 -1.99
CA ALA A 12 -8.15 6.34 -2.98
C ALA A 12 -6.64 6.64 -3.17
N TRP A 13 -5.82 6.37 -2.16
CA TRP A 13 -4.37 6.57 -2.18
C TRP A 13 -3.58 5.30 -2.55
N VAL A 14 -4.24 4.19 -2.89
CA VAL A 14 -3.57 2.99 -3.41
C VAL A 14 -3.68 3.00 -4.93
N GLY A 15 -2.54 3.01 -5.63
CA GLY A 15 -2.48 2.97 -7.07
C GLY A 15 -2.44 1.54 -7.62
N HIS A 16 -1.63 0.67 -7.01
CA HIS A 16 -1.49 -0.73 -7.42
C HIS A 16 -1.20 -1.66 -6.25
N VAL A 17 -1.63 -2.92 -6.38
CA VAL A 17 -1.25 -4.01 -5.48
C VAL A 17 -0.89 -5.22 -6.34
N ASP A 18 0.39 -5.54 -6.39
CA ASP A 18 0.96 -6.70 -7.07
C ASP A 18 1.04 -7.89 -6.11
N ASP A 19 0.67 -9.07 -6.61
CA ASP A 19 0.81 -10.35 -5.91
C ASP A 19 2.01 -11.08 -6.53
N GLU A 20 3.17 -10.99 -5.88
CA GLU A 20 4.42 -11.56 -6.38
C GLU A 20 4.79 -12.88 -5.68
N ARG A 21 3.83 -13.50 -4.97
CA ARG A 21 4.04 -14.76 -4.23
C ARG A 21 4.58 -15.89 -5.07
N ASP A 22 4.18 -15.96 -6.33
CA ASP A 22 4.66 -16.96 -7.29
C ASP A 22 6.16 -16.77 -7.64
N SER A 23 6.71 -15.58 -7.39
CA SER A 23 8.12 -15.25 -7.61
C SER A 23 8.97 -15.35 -6.34
N GLY A 24 8.37 -15.76 -5.21
CA GLY A 24 9.03 -15.81 -3.90
C GLY A 24 9.12 -14.45 -3.18
N SER A 25 8.60 -13.39 -3.79
CA SER A 25 8.33 -12.10 -3.14
C SER A 25 6.95 -12.16 -2.46
N GLY A 26 6.66 -11.29 -1.50
CA GLY A 26 5.31 -11.21 -0.92
C GLY A 26 4.33 -10.46 -1.83
N TYR A 27 3.77 -9.37 -1.32
CA TYR A 27 2.94 -8.43 -2.03
C TYR A 27 3.68 -7.11 -2.16
N ILE A 28 3.50 -6.40 -3.28
CA ILE A 28 4.00 -5.04 -3.43
C ILE A 28 2.80 -4.10 -3.53
N VAL A 29 2.78 -3.07 -2.68
CA VAL A 29 1.81 -1.98 -2.81
C VAL A 29 2.51 -0.75 -3.34
N THR A 30 1.90 -0.16 -4.36
CA THR A 30 2.25 1.16 -4.86
C THR A 30 1.10 2.11 -4.52
N LEU A 31 1.41 3.17 -3.77
CA LEU A 31 0.51 4.27 -3.49
C LEU A 31 0.29 5.13 -4.74
N ALA A 32 -0.84 5.83 -4.77
CA ALA A 32 -1.14 6.77 -5.83
C ALA A 32 -0.15 7.97 -5.78
N PRO A 33 0.13 8.63 -6.91
CA PRO A 33 1.01 9.78 -6.94
C PRO A 33 0.61 10.85 -5.92
N GLY A 34 1.57 11.37 -5.17
CA GLY A 34 1.32 12.34 -4.11
C GLY A 34 0.98 11.74 -2.74
N TYR A 35 1.10 10.42 -2.60
CA TYR A 35 1.02 9.74 -1.31
C TYR A 35 2.28 8.93 -1.04
N ASP A 36 2.75 9.04 0.20
CA ASP A 36 3.91 8.30 0.69
C ASP A 36 3.53 7.53 1.96
N PHE A 37 4.29 6.49 2.28
CA PHE A 37 4.16 5.84 3.59
C PHE A 37 4.66 6.77 4.70
N ALA A 38 3.92 6.83 5.81
CA ALA A 38 4.19 7.79 6.87
C ALA A 38 5.54 7.56 7.57
N ASP A 39 6.02 6.32 7.60
CA ASP A 39 7.30 5.92 8.18
C ASP A 39 8.48 6.06 7.22
N ASP A 40 8.22 6.24 5.92
CA ASP A 40 9.23 6.49 4.89
C ASP A 40 8.80 7.62 3.92
N PRO A 41 8.83 8.90 4.36
CA PRO A 41 8.43 10.03 3.54
C PRO A 41 9.30 10.15 2.27
N GLY A 42 8.68 10.31 1.12
CA GLY A 42 9.29 10.24 -0.20
C GLY A 42 9.18 8.86 -0.88
N CYS A 43 8.67 7.85 -0.17
CA CYS A 43 8.52 6.49 -0.67
C CYS A 43 7.05 6.08 -0.76
N GLY A 44 6.54 5.92 -1.99
CA GLY A 44 5.18 5.46 -2.27
C GLY A 44 5.08 3.96 -2.56
N VAL A 45 6.16 3.20 -2.48
CA VAL A 45 6.18 1.77 -2.87
C VAL A 45 6.75 0.94 -1.73
N ARG A 46 6.08 -0.14 -1.35
CA ARG A 46 6.53 -1.02 -0.26
C ARG A 46 6.13 -2.48 -0.49
N GLY A 47 7.04 -3.38 -0.13
CA GLY A 47 6.79 -4.82 -0.09
C GLY A 47 6.26 -5.27 1.29
N PHE A 48 5.38 -6.27 1.30
CA PHE A 48 4.76 -6.87 2.48
C PHE A 48 4.74 -8.39 2.36
N ASP A 49 4.87 -9.12 3.45
CA ASP A 49 4.81 -10.59 3.40
C ASP A 49 3.37 -11.08 3.32
N THR A 50 2.43 -10.32 3.89
CA THR A 50 1.01 -10.70 3.95
C THR A 50 0.05 -9.58 3.50
N LEU A 51 -1.13 -9.96 3.01
CA LEU A 51 -2.20 -9.00 2.73
C LEU A 51 -2.72 -8.31 4.00
N SER A 52 -2.58 -8.93 5.16
CA SER A 52 -2.97 -8.31 6.43
C SER A 52 -2.07 -7.11 6.73
N GLU A 53 -0.75 -7.28 6.60
CA GLU A 53 0.21 -6.16 6.75
C GLU A 53 -0.04 -5.08 5.71
N ALA A 54 -0.22 -5.45 4.43
CA ALA A 54 -0.53 -4.49 3.38
C ALA A 54 -1.82 -3.72 3.68
N GLU A 55 -2.85 -4.37 4.23
CA GLU A 55 -4.11 -3.73 4.62
C GLU A 55 -3.92 -2.79 5.81
N GLU A 56 -3.07 -3.11 6.77
CA GLU A 56 -2.80 -2.26 7.93
C GLU A 56 -1.93 -1.06 7.58
N GLU A 57 -0.84 -1.28 6.85
CA GLU A 57 0.15 -0.27 6.51
C GLU A 57 -0.33 0.71 5.44
N THR A 58 -1.34 0.34 4.66
CA THR A 58 -1.98 1.30 3.75
C THR A 58 -3.10 2.09 4.42
N ARG A 59 -3.35 1.99 5.74
CA ARG A 59 -4.45 2.73 6.37
C ARG A 59 -4.13 4.22 6.38
N ARG A 60 -5.14 5.08 6.48
CA ARG A 60 -4.93 6.54 6.45
C ARG A 60 -3.97 7.05 7.53
N ALA A 61 -3.86 6.34 8.65
CA ALA A 61 -2.89 6.67 9.71
C ALA A 61 -1.43 6.46 9.29
N ASN A 62 -1.19 5.57 8.33
CA ASN A 62 0.14 5.14 7.88
C ASN A 62 0.47 5.65 6.47
N VAL A 63 -0.39 6.51 5.89
CA VAL A 63 -0.18 7.12 4.57
C VAL A 63 -0.38 8.62 4.68
N ILE A 64 0.63 9.38 4.28
CA ILE A 64 0.62 10.84 4.25
C ILE A 64 0.37 11.35 2.83
N ASP A 65 -0.24 12.52 2.74
CA ASP A 65 -0.31 13.26 1.47
C ASP A 65 1.00 14.05 1.34
N SER A 66 1.86 13.62 0.42
CA SER A 66 3.17 14.24 0.18
C SER A 66 3.11 15.47 -0.73
N THR A 67 1.93 15.80 -1.25
CA THR A 67 1.70 17.03 -2.03
C THR A 67 1.42 18.25 -1.15
N VAL A 68 0.98 18.03 0.09
CA VAL A 68 0.68 19.09 1.05
C VAL A 68 1.96 19.43 1.82
N LYS A 69 2.62 20.51 1.40
CA LYS A 69 3.74 21.14 2.13
C LYS A 69 3.28 22.06 3.24
#